data_AF-A0A1V5IFR6-F1
#
_entry.id   AF-A0A1V5IFR6-F1
#
_cell.length_a   1.000
_cell.length_b   1.000
_cell.length_c   1.000
_cell.angle_alpha   90.00
_cell.angle_beta   90.00
_cell.angle_gamma   90.00
#
_symmetry.space_group_name_H-M   'P 1'
#
loop_
_entity.id
_entity.type
_entity.pdbx_description
1 polymer ?
#
loop_
_entity_poly.entity_id
_entity_poly.type
_entity_poly.pdbx_seq_one_letter_code
_entity_poly.pdbx_strand_id
1 'polypeptide(L)'
;MILIFASQATLDDIMCTPDIEGGCGPVMIGTPVRAQDGRVAISHPFSEVDLDWFAAYTQGEHPAVVITDTLPVDFIPITGE
;
A
#
# COMPACT_ATOMS: atom_id res chain seq x y z
N MET A 1 2.29 -8.29 -7.09
CA MET A 1 1.41 -8.01 -5.94
C MET A 1 1.49 -6.54 -5.57
N ILE A 2 0.32 -5.91 -5.45
CA ILE A 2 0.11 -4.50 -5.11
C ILE A 2 -0.82 -4.47 -3.90
N LEU A 3 -0.45 -3.69 -2.89
CA LEU A 3 -1.27 -3.41 -1.72
C LEU A 3 -1.77 -1.98 -1.82
N ILE A 4 -3.06 -1.78 -1.61
CA ILE A 4 -3.70 -0.47 -1.63
C ILE A 4 -4.26 -0.17 -0.25
N PHE A 5 -3.71 0.84 0.41
CA PHE A 5 -4.14 1.32 1.72
C PHE A 5 -5.13 2.47 1.59
N ALA A 6 -5.99 2.62 2.60
CA ALA A 6 -6.98 3.70 2.67
C ALA A 6 -6.34 5.10 2.61
N SER A 7 -5.16 5.25 3.21
CA SER A 7 -4.46 6.53 3.30
C SER A 7 -2.95 6.37 3.42
N GLN A 8 -2.22 7.47 3.20
CA GLN A 8 -0.78 7.53 3.49
C GLN A 8 -0.51 7.35 4.98
N ALA A 9 -1.37 7.86 5.86
CA ALA A 9 -1.18 7.76 7.31
C ALA A 9 -1.22 6.31 7.79
N THR A 10 -2.13 5.50 7.23
CA THR A 10 -2.18 4.05 7.47
C THR A 10 -0.87 3.38 7.07
N LEU A 11 -0.36 3.71 5.88
CA LEU A 11 0.90 3.18 5.40
C LEU A 11 2.07 3.61 6.29
N ASP A 12 2.15 4.88 6.68
CA ASP A 12 3.21 5.41 7.53
C ASP A 12 3.21 4.74 8.91
N ASP A 13 2.03 4.50 9.49
CA ASP A 13 1.89 3.79 10.76
C ASP A 13 2.36 2.34 10.68
N ILE A 14 1.93 1.62 9.64
CA ILE A 14 2.39 0.26 9.32
C ILE A 14 3.92 0.21 9.15
N MET A 15 4.50 1.19 8.46
CA MET A 15 5.95 1.30 8.24
C MET A 15 6.74 1.57 9.51
N CYS A 16 6.09 2.07 10.56
CA CYS A 16 6.71 2.27 11.87
C CYS A 16 6.66 0.99 12.74
N THR A 17 6.03 -0.08 12.27
CA THR A 17 5.93 -1.34 13.01
C THR A 17 7.26 -2.10 12.97
N PRO A 18 7.84 -2.49 14.12
CA PRO A 18 9.17 -3.09 14.21
C PRO A 18 9.28 -4.49 13.58
N ASP A 19 8.16 -5.15 13.26
CA ASP A 19 8.09 -6.52 12.75
C ASP A 19 8.26 -6.64 11.22
N ILE A 20 8.31 -5.54 10.46
CA ILE A 20 8.52 -5.59 9.00
C ILE A 20 10.03 -5.68 8.69
N GLU A 21 10.60 -6.88 8.83
CA GLU A 21 11.99 -7.16 8.42
C GLU A 21 12.14 -7.04 6.90
N GLY A 22 13.01 -6.11 6.43
CA GLY A 22 13.35 -5.95 5.01
C GLY A 22 12.87 -4.63 4.36
N GLY A 23 11.96 -3.92 5.01
CA GLY A 23 11.46 -2.60 4.58
C GLY A 23 10.63 -2.62 3.29
N CYS A 24 9.62 -1.75 3.20
CA CYS A 24 8.83 -1.61 1.97
C CYS A 24 9.62 -0.74 0.98
N GLY A 25 10.30 -1.39 0.04
CA GLY A 25 10.97 -0.68 -1.06
C GLY A 25 9.97 0.15 -1.88
N PRO A 26 10.36 1.35 -2.38
CA PRO A 26 9.51 2.12 -3.28
C PRO A 26 9.22 1.32 -4.56
N VAL A 27 8.03 1.50 -5.14
CA VAL A 27 7.61 0.83 -6.37
C VAL A 27 8.57 1.18 -7.51
N MET A 28 9.54 0.32 -7.77
CA MET A 28 10.33 0.35 -9.00
C MET A 28 9.67 -0.61 -9.98
N ILE A 29 8.64 -0.13 -10.71
CA ILE A 29 8.58 -0.01 -12.19
C ILE A 29 7.32 0.84 -12.54
N GLY A 30 7.50 2.15 -12.86
CA GLY A 30 6.56 2.92 -13.72
C GLY A 30 5.75 4.10 -13.14
N THR A 31 5.80 4.39 -11.83
CA THR A 31 5.17 5.52 -11.09
C THR A 31 3.65 5.72 -11.22
N PRO A 32 2.91 5.24 -10.20
CA PRO A 32 1.67 5.87 -9.73
C PRO A 32 1.68 6.04 -8.20
N VAL A 33 1.27 7.21 -7.72
CA VAL A 33 1.43 7.59 -6.32
C VAL A 33 0.11 8.22 -5.90
N ARG A 34 -0.67 7.52 -5.08
CA ARG A 34 -1.98 7.98 -4.62
C ARG A 34 -3.09 8.06 -5.69
N ALA A 35 -4.28 7.63 -5.30
CA ALA A 35 -5.51 7.95 -6.03
C ALA A 35 -5.99 9.35 -5.62
N GLN A 36 -6.88 9.94 -6.43
CA GLN A 36 -7.47 11.26 -6.12
C GLN A 36 -8.25 11.29 -4.79
N ASP A 37 -8.68 10.11 -4.31
CA ASP A 37 -9.39 9.93 -3.04
C ASP A 37 -8.47 9.73 -1.83
N GLY A 38 -7.14 9.77 -2.03
CA GLY A 38 -6.15 9.67 -0.96
C GLY A 38 -5.64 8.26 -0.66
N ARG A 39 -6.18 7.22 -1.30
CA ARG A 39 -5.65 5.85 -1.19
C ARG A 39 -4.23 5.76 -1.72
N VAL A 40 -3.40 4.87 -1.19
CA VAL A 40 -1.99 4.71 -1.57
C VAL A 40 -1.69 3.28 -1.98
N ALA A 41 -1.01 3.10 -3.10
CA ALA A 41 -0.59 1.80 -3.59
C ALA A 41 0.91 1.59 -3.40
N ILE A 42 1.30 0.41 -2.89
CA ILE A 42 2.69 -0.05 -2.82
C ILE A 42 2.81 -1.43 -3.49
N SER A 43 4.00 -1.78 -3.92
CA SER A 43 4.30 -3.10 -4.48
C SER A 43 5.60 -3.60 -3.88
N HIS A 44 5.52 -4.73 -3.19
CA HIS A 44 6.66 -5.40 -2.57
C HIS A 44 6.37 -6.91 -2.53
N PRO A 45 7.38 -7.78 -2.61
CA PRO A 45 7.20 -9.22 -2.47
C PRO A 45 7.00 -9.62 -1.00
N PHE A 46 5.92 -9.15 -0.38
CA PHE A 46 5.54 -9.53 0.98
C PHE A 46 5.25 -11.02 1.08
N SER A 47 5.54 -11.60 2.25
CA SER A 47 5.15 -12.98 2.55
C SER A 47 3.64 -13.07 2.81
N GLU A 48 3.07 -14.28 2.72
CA GLU A 48 1.64 -14.48 3.05
C GLU A 48 1.31 -14.05 4.49
N VAL A 49 2.24 -14.23 5.43
CA VAL A 49 2.11 -13.80 6.83
C VAL A 49 1.96 -12.28 6.94
N ASP A 50 2.76 -11.53 6.18
CA ASP A 50 2.66 -10.06 6.15
C ASP A 50 1.31 -9.62 5.58
N LEU A 51 0.83 -10.30 4.53
CA LEU A 51 -0.47 -10.00 3.91
C LEU A 51 -1.64 -10.22 4.87
N ASP A 52 -1.66 -11.35 5.57
CA ASP A 52 -2.66 -11.63 6.61
C ASP A 52 -2.60 -10.59 7.72
N TRP A 53 -1.38 -10.17 8.11
CA TRP A 53 -1.19 -9.12 9.10
C TRP A 53 -1.75 -7.76 8.62
N PHE A 54 -1.47 -7.34 7.38
CA PHE A 54 -2.01 -6.09 6.83
C PHE A 54 -3.54 -6.12 6.74
N ALA A 55 -4.12 -7.25 6.33
CA ALA A 55 -5.56 -7.43 6.24
C ALA A 55 -6.24 -7.34 7.62
N ALA A 56 -5.63 -7.97 8.64
CA ALA A 56 -6.11 -7.88 10.02
C ALA A 56 -5.97 -6.45 10.59
N TYR A 57 -4.83 -5.79 10.35
CA TYR A 57 -4.55 -4.44 10.83
C TYR A 57 -5.56 -3.41 10.30
N THR A 58 -5.90 -3.52 9.01
CA THR A 58 -6.80 -2.57 8.33
C THR A 58 -8.27 -3.00 8.34
N GLN A 59 -8.64 -4.08 9.06
CA GLN A 59 -10.02 -4.59 9.10
C GLN A 59 -11.03 -3.55 9.61
N GLY A 60 -10.59 -2.60 10.45
CA GLY A 60 -11.41 -1.49 10.95
C GLY A 60 -11.50 -0.28 10.03
N GLU A 61 -10.77 -0.27 8.91
CA GLU A 61 -10.74 0.84 7.96
C GLU A 61 -11.74 0.66 6.81
N HIS A 62 -12.08 1.78 6.16
CA HIS A 62 -12.97 1.80 5.00
C HIS A 62 -12.35 2.64 3.87
N PRO A 63 -11.80 2.01 2.82
CA PRO A 63 -11.67 0.56 2.63
C PRO A 63 -10.52 -0.06 3.45
N ALA A 64 -10.65 -1.33 3.84
CA ALA A 64 -9.51 -2.13 4.29
C ALA A 64 -8.46 -2.27 3.17
N VAL A 65 -7.26 -2.77 3.51
CA VAL A 65 -6.20 -2.98 2.52
C VAL A 65 -6.70 -3.89 1.38
N VAL A 66 -6.46 -3.46 0.15
CA VAL A 66 -6.80 -4.26 -1.04
C VAL A 66 -5.53 -4.86 -1.61
N ILE A 67 -5.52 -6.18 -1.77
CA ILE A 67 -4.42 -6.92 -2.39
C ILE A 67 -4.83 -7.26 -3.82
N THR A 68 -4.04 -6.83 -4.80
CA THR A 68 -4.34 -7.00 -6.23
C THR A 68 -3.07 -7.21 -7.05
N ASP A 69 -3.20 -7.84 -8.20
CA ASP A 69 -2.11 -7.98 -9.18
C ASP A 69 -2.05 -6.83 -10.18
N THR A 70 -3.12 -6.07 -10.28
CA THR A 70 -3.25 -4.94 -11.22
C THR A 70 -3.59 -3.66 -10.48
N LEU A 71 -2.87 -2.59 -10.79
CA LEU A 71 -3.17 -1.27 -10.27
C LEU A 71 -4.48 -0.74 -10.89
N PRO A 72 -5.43 -0.25 -10.09
CA PRO A 72 -6.62 0.41 -10.61
C PRO A 72 -6.28 1.69 -11.40
N VAL A 73 -7.10 1.99 -12.42
CA VAL A 73 -6.87 3.10 -13.35
C VAL A 73 -6.98 4.50 -12.71
N ASP A 74 -7.59 4.59 -11.52
CA ASP A 74 -7.74 5.83 -10.75
C ASP A 74 -6.46 6.28 -10.00
N PHE A 75 -5.44 5.41 -9.96
CA PHE A 75 -4.12 5.76 -9.42
C PHE A 75 -3.30 6.44 -10.52
N ILE A 76 -3.21 7.76 -10.43
CA ILE A 76 -2.45 8.59 -11.36
C ILE A 76 -1.04 8.87 -10.81
N PRO A 77 -0.03 9.10 -11.66
CA PRO A 77 1.25 9.59 -11.20
C PRO A 77 1.08 10.97 -10.54
N ILE A 78 1.64 11.17 -9.34
CA ILE A 78 1.89 12.54 -8.87
C ILE A 78 3.01 13.06 -9.76
N THR A 79 2.66 13.74 -10.84
CA THR A 79 3.59 14.63 -11.51
C THR A 79 3.84 15.76 -10.52
N GLY A 80 4.98 15.70 -9.82
CA GLY A 80 5.37 16.74 -8.88
C GLY A 80 5.45 18.10 -9.57
N GLU A 81 4.92 19.11 -8.88
CA GLU A 81 5.42 20.50 -8.98
C GLU A 81 6.66 20.66 -8.10
#